data_AF-A0A1C0TWZ9-F1
#
_entry.id   AF-A0A1C0TWZ9-F1
#
_cell.length_a   1.000
_cell.length_b   1.000
_cell.length_c   1.000
_cell.angle_alpha   90.00
_cell.angle_beta   90.00
_cell.angle_gamma   90.00
#
_symmetry.space_group_name_H-M   'P 1'
#
loop_
_entity.id
_entity.type
_entity.pdbx_description
1 polymer ?
#
loop_
_entity_poly.entity_id
_entity_poly.type
_entity_poly.pdbx_seq_one_letter_code
_entity_poly.pdbx_strand_id
1 'polypeptide(L)'
;MRKEYISKILGDSPNVVEIDNGSAIIVTIKTDDIDVYVTVPYDVNEVFWEAKNKEGTVLVKDSHDFYVDTEHEDIKECLLDIHDVMKAPKFRICNGGKTIEAYGYHWYYLFGEFCS
;
A
#
# COMPACT_ATOMS: atom_id res chain seq x y z
N MET A 1 -15.26 -1.90 -2.17
CA MET A 1 -15.52 -0.89 -1.11
C MET A 1 -15.80 0.50 -1.73
N ARG A 2 -16.84 1.25 -1.30
CA ARG A 2 -17.20 2.53 -1.94
C ARG A 2 -16.11 3.61 -1.80
N LYS A 3 -15.86 4.37 -2.87
CA LYS A 3 -14.90 5.51 -2.95
C LYS A 3 -14.95 6.45 -1.74
N GLU A 4 -16.15 6.87 -1.33
CA GLU A 4 -16.34 7.80 -0.20
C GLU A 4 -15.73 7.28 1.11
N TYR A 5 -15.76 5.97 1.30
CA TYR A 5 -15.23 5.34 2.50
C TYR A 5 -13.71 5.31 2.51
N ILE A 6 -13.10 4.95 1.38
CA ILE A 6 -11.64 4.97 1.20
C ILE A 6 -11.12 6.40 1.38
N SER A 7 -11.79 7.38 0.77
CA SER A 7 -11.44 8.80 0.88
C SER A 7 -11.55 9.32 2.32
N LYS A 8 -12.53 8.85 3.10
CA LYS A 8 -12.66 9.22 4.52
C LYS A 8 -11.51 8.71 5.39
N ILE A 9 -10.93 7.55 5.07
CA ILE A 9 -9.82 6.95 5.82
C ILE A 9 -8.50 7.58 5.41
N LEU A 10 -8.24 7.67 4.12
CA LEU A 10 -6.95 8.15 3.60
C LEU A 10 -6.83 9.69 3.65
N GLY A 11 -7.96 10.40 3.60
CA GLY A 11 -8.04 11.86 3.59
C GLY A 11 -7.56 12.51 2.30
N ASP A 12 -7.57 13.85 2.28
CA ASP A 12 -7.16 14.67 1.13
C ASP A 12 -5.63 14.92 1.14
N SER A 13 -4.85 13.85 1.13
CA SER A 13 -3.39 13.92 1.10
C SER A 13 -2.88 14.06 -0.34
N PRO A 14 -1.82 14.87 -0.61
CA PRO A 14 -1.20 14.93 -1.94
C PRO A 14 -0.58 13.60 -2.38
N ASN A 15 -0.39 12.68 -1.43
CA ASN A 15 0.05 11.32 -1.67
C ASN A 15 -1.07 10.43 -2.26
N VAL A 16 -2.33 10.86 -2.23
CA VAL A 16 -3.46 10.07 -2.72
C VAL A 16 -3.89 10.60 -4.09
N VAL A 17 -3.86 9.74 -5.10
CA VAL A 17 -4.13 10.07 -6.50
C VAL A 17 -5.23 9.16 -7.04
N GLU A 18 -6.24 9.73 -7.66
CA GLU A 18 -7.27 8.94 -8.37
C GLU A 18 -6.80 8.62 -9.79
N ILE A 19 -6.97 7.37 -10.25
CA ILE A 19 -6.64 6.99 -11.64
C ILE A 19 -7.75 7.47 -12.57
N ASP A 20 -7.35 7.99 -13.73
CA ASP A 20 -8.23 8.39 -14.83
C ASP A 20 -9.26 7.28 -15.14
N ASN A 21 -10.54 7.66 -15.05
CA ASN A 21 -11.79 6.85 -15.08
C ASN A 21 -12.40 6.50 -13.71
N GLY A 22 -11.79 6.86 -12.58
CA GLY A 22 -12.42 6.73 -11.26
C GLY A 22 -12.71 5.28 -10.86
N SER A 23 -11.80 4.37 -11.20
CA SER A 23 -11.90 2.93 -10.87
C SER A 23 -11.09 2.53 -9.63
N ALA A 24 -10.11 3.34 -9.25
CA ALA A 24 -9.23 3.06 -8.11
C ALA A 24 -8.64 4.35 -7.53
N ILE A 25 -8.25 4.26 -6.26
CA ILE A 25 -7.32 5.20 -5.61
C ILE A 25 -5.93 4.58 -5.63
N ILE A 26 -4.94 5.36 -6.07
CA ILE A 26 -3.53 5.07 -5.84
C ILE A 26 -3.04 5.90 -4.66
N VAL A 27 -2.49 5.23 -3.64
CA VAL A 27 -1.67 5.89 -2.63
C VAL A 27 -0.21 5.82 -3.06
N THR A 28 0.40 6.99 -3.22
CA THR A 28 1.80 7.19 -3.59
C THR A 28 2.60 7.57 -2.35
N ILE A 29 3.57 6.75 -2.00
CA ILE A 29 4.47 6.98 -0.87
C ILE A 29 5.84 7.24 -1.48
N LYS A 30 6.20 8.52 -1.53
CA LYS A 30 7.46 8.99 -2.11
C LYS A 30 8.55 9.01 -1.05
N THR A 31 9.70 8.41 -1.34
CA THR A 31 10.88 8.42 -0.45
C THR A 31 12.10 8.96 -1.19
N ASP A 32 13.30 8.93 -0.63
CA ASP A 32 14.50 9.40 -1.36
C ASP A 32 14.99 8.36 -2.39
N ASP A 33 14.84 7.07 -2.09
CA ASP A 33 15.44 5.98 -2.88
C ASP A 33 14.43 5.20 -3.71
N ILE A 34 13.20 5.03 -3.20
CA ILE A 34 12.13 4.28 -3.84
C ILE A 34 10.79 5.02 -3.75
N ASP A 35 9.88 4.69 -4.65
CA ASP A 35 8.48 5.11 -4.60
C ASP A 35 7.61 3.87 -4.46
N VAL A 36 6.66 3.90 -3.52
CA VAL A 36 5.66 2.84 -3.35
C VAL A 36 4.31 3.33 -3.86
N TYR A 37 3.62 2.47 -4.60
CA TYR A 37 2.31 2.69 -5.15
C TYR A 37 1.38 1.61 -4.63
N VAL A 38 0.32 2.03 -3.95
CA VAL A 38 -0.73 1.15 -3.45
C VAL A 38 -1.98 1.41 -4.26
N THR A 39 -2.49 0.41 -4.98
CA THR A 39 -3.74 0.55 -5.73
C THR A 39 -4.87 -0.11 -4.98
N VAL A 40 -5.89 0.68 -4.65
CA VAL A 40 -7.12 0.24 -4.00
C VAL A 40 -8.28 0.40 -4.99
N PRO A 41 -8.71 -0.67 -5.68
CA PRO A 41 -9.89 -0.65 -6.52
C PRO A 41 -11.17 -0.41 -5.72
N TYR A 42 -12.16 0.24 -6.33
CA TYR A 42 -13.45 0.47 -5.66
C TYR A 42 -14.36 -0.77 -5.66
N ASP A 43 -14.28 -1.57 -6.72
CA ASP A 43 -15.24 -2.65 -6.99
C ASP A 43 -14.67 -4.05 -6.76
N VAL A 44 -13.42 -4.15 -6.33
CA VAL A 44 -12.73 -5.41 -6.05
C VAL A 44 -12.24 -5.40 -4.60
N ASN A 45 -12.32 -6.55 -3.94
CA ASN A 45 -11.82 -6.76 -2.59
C ASN A 45 -10.36 -7.26 -2.65
N GLU A 46 -9.50 -6.49 -3.31
CA GLU A 46 -8.08 -6.76 -3.48
C GLU A 46 -7.32 -5.44 -3.37
N VAL A 47 -6.12 -5.46 -2.79
CA VAL A 47 -5.22 -4.31 -2.77
C VAL A 47 -3.89 -4.70 -3.40
N PHE A 48 -3.38 -3.84 -4.29
CA PHE A 48 -2.14 -4.08 -5.03
C PHE A 48 -1.02 -3.17 -4.56
N TRP A 49 0.21 -3.65 -4.63
CA TRP A 49 1.41 -2.95 -4.17
C TRP A 49 2.50 -3.00 -5.23
N GLU A 50 3.18 -1.88 -5.45
CA GLU A 50 4.33 -1.81 -6.33
C GLU A 50 5.38 -0.85 -5.77
N ALA A 51 6.61 -1.33 -5.60
CA ALA A 51 7.76 -0.50 -5.23
C ALA A 51 8.67 -0.33 -6.45
N LYS A 52 8.96 0.92 -6.79
CA LYS A 52 9.83 1.30 -7.91
C LYS A 52 11.05 2.08 -7.43
N ASN A 53 12.18 1.93 -8.08
CA ASN A 53 13.29 2.88 -7.91
C ASN A 53 12.96 4.24 -8.57
N LYS A 54 13.82 5.24 -8.37
CA LYS A 54 13.65 6.58 -8.98
C LYS A 54 13.69 6.63 -10.51
N GLU A 55 14.21 5.58 -11.14
CA GLU A 55 14.21 5.41 -12.60
C GLU A 55 12.91 4.77 -13.11
N GLY A 56 11.99 4.40 -12.20
CA GLY A 56 10.71 3.75 -12.53
C GLY A 56 10.78 2.24 -12.67
N THR A 57 11.94 1.62 -12.40
CA THR A 57 12.11 0.16 -12.43
C THR A 57 11.40 -0.47 -11.23
N VAL A 58 10.51 -1.43 -11.50
CA VAL A 58 9.82 -2.20 -10.46
C VAL A 58 10.81 -3.10 -9.75
N LEU A 59 10.96 -2.89 -8.44
CA LEU A 59 11.81 -3.70 -7.56
C LEU A 59 11.02 -4.85 -6.93
N VAL A 60 9.78 -4.56 -6.52
CA VAL A 60 8.87 -5.50 -5.86
C VAL A 60 7.44 -5.16 -6.29
N LYS A 61 6.61 -6.18 -6.45
CA LYS A 61 5.17 -6.05 -6.61
C LYS A 61 4.47 -7.21 -5.89
N ASP A 62 3.29 -6.95 -5.35
CA ASP A 62 2.50 -7.96 -4.66
C ASP A 62 1.01 -7.57 -4.68
N SER A 63 0.12 -8.47 -4.27
CA SER A 63 -1.29 -8.16 -4.00
C SER A 63 -1.83 -8.94 -2.81
N HIS A 64 -2.89 -8.40 -2.21
CA HIS A 64 -3.59 -9.04 -1.11
C HIS A 64 -5.09 -9.09 -1.40
N ASP A 65 -5.60 -10.30 -1.55
CA ASP A 65 -7.01 -10.58 -1.74
C ASP A 65 -7.72 -10.80 -0.40
N PHE A 66 -8.92 -10.25 -0.26
CA PHE A 66 -9.77 -10.41 0.91
C PHE A 66 -10.97 -11.31 0.55
N TYR A 67 -10.92 -12.60 0.92
CA TYR A 67 -11.96 -13.60 0.64
C TYR A 67 -12.54 -14.25 1.90
N VAL A 68 -13.21 -13.47 2.76
CA VAL A 68 -13.88 -13.98 3.98
C VAL A 68 -15.07 -13.10 4.39
N ASP A 69 -15.91 -13.60 5.30
CA ASP A 69 -17.08 -12.89 5.86
C ASP A 69 -16.72 -11.53 6.51
N THR A 70 -15.43 -11.26 6.78
CA THR A 70 -14.88 -10.04 7.39
C THR A 70 -14.17 -9.11 6.39
N GLU A 71 -14.28 -9.34 5.08
CA GLU A 71 -13.53 -8.63 4.02
C GLU A 71 -13.56 -7.09 4.15
N HIS A 72 -14.66 -6.50 4.59
CA HIS A 72 -14.77 -5.05 4.76
C HIS A 72 -14.00 -4.51 5.98
N GLU A 73 -13.91 -5.29 7.05
CA GLU A 73 -13.12 -4.95 8.24
C GLU A 73 -11.63 -5.11 7.92
N ASP A 74 -11.25 -6.19 7.24
CA ASP A 74 -9.86 -6.45 6.86
C ASP A 74 -9.32 -5.39 5.88
N ILE A 75 -10.11 -5.01 4.85
CA ILE A 75 -9.74 -3.91 3.94
C ILE A 75 -9.63 -2.59 4.71
N LYS A 76 -10.52 -2.34 5.69
CA LYS A 76 -10.47 -1.11 6.49
C LYS A 76 -9.20 -1.06 7.33
N GLU A 77 -8.83 -2.14 8.00
CA GLU A 77 -7.59 -2.22 8.79
C GLU A 77 -6.38 -2.00 7.88
N CYS A 78 -6.36 -2.63 6.70
CA CYS A 78 -5.34 -2.41 5.68
C CYS A 78 -5.22 -0.93 5.26
N LEU A 79 -6.34 -0.24 5.05
CA LEU A 79 -6.36 1.20 4.72
C LEU A 79 -5.87 2.10 5.87
N LEU A 80 -6.18 1.74 7.11
CA LEU A 80 -5.67 2.45 8.29
C LEU A 80 -4.15 2.31 8.40
N ASP A 81 -3.62 1.12 8.15
CA ASP A 81 -2.18 0.88 8.12
C ASP A 81 -1.47 1.68 7.02
N ILE A 82 -2.04 1.72 5.80
CA ILE A 82 -1.53 2.55 4.71
C ILE A 82 -1.50 4.03 5.13
N HIS A 83 -2.58 4.52 5.74
CA HIS A 83 -2.69 5.90 6.19
C HIS A 83 -1.67 6.24 7.29
N ASP A 84 -1.42 5.33 8.22
CA ASP A 84 -0.41 5.50 9.26
C ASP A 84 1.01 5.51 8.67
N VAL A 85 1.26 4.71 7.64
CA VAL A 85 2.55 4.70 6.95
C VAL A 85 2.81 5.96 6.13
N MET A 86 1.78 6.53 5.49
CA MET A 86 1.90 7.85 4.88
C MET A 86 2.38 8.93 5.87
N LYS A 87 2.17 8.71 7.17
CA LYS A 87 2.57 9.62 8.27
C LYS A 87 3.85 9.20 8.99
N ALA A 88 4.39 8.02 8.71
CA ALA A 88 5.51 7.45 9.45
C ALA A 88 6.88 7.91 8.91
N PRO A 89 7.94 8.00 9.74
CA PRO A 89 9.21 8.60 9.34
C PRO A 89 10.36 7.68 8.84
N LYS A 90 10.33 6.32 8.91
CA LYS A 90 11.27 5.32 8.25
C LYS A 90 11.07 3.84 8.68
N PHE A 91 11.53 2.83 7.91
CA PHE A 91 11.49 1.35 8.08
C PHE A 91 12.62 0.63 7.27
N ARG A 92 12.75 -0.70 7.43
CA ARG A 92 13.76 -1.59 6.83
C ARG A 92 13.14 -2.94 6.38
N ILE A 93 13.15 -3.23 5.10
CA ILE A 93 12.69 -4.46 4.41
C ILE A 93 13.92 -5.30 4.03
N CYS A 94 13.84 -6.62 4.08
CA CYS A 94 14.90 -7.51 3.59
C CYS A 94 14.32 -8.49 2.54
N ASN A 95 14.90 -8.55 1.34
CA ASN A 95 14.53 -9.52 0.30
C ASN A 95 15.81 -10.17 -0.28
N GLY A 96 15.94 -11.49 -0.16
CA GLY A 96 17.03 -12.26 -0.80
C GLY A 96 18.45 -11.80 -0.41
N GLY A 97 18.64 -11.36 0.84
CA GLY A 97 19.92 -10.85 1.33
C GLY A 97 20.19 -9.37 1.03
N LYS A 98 19.23 -8.63 0.45
CA LYS A 98 19.30 -7.18 0.26
C LYS A 98 18.36 -6.46 1.20
N THR A 99 18.91 -5.52 1.97
CA THR A 99 18.15 -4.62 2.84
C THR A 99 17.73 -3.37 2.05
N ILE A 100 16.44 -3.07 2.02
CA ILE A 100 15.83 -1.88 1.40
C ILE A 100 15.15 -1.09 2.52
N GLU A 101 15.31 0.23 2.59
CA GLU A 101 14.70 1.06 3.65
C GLU A 101 13.26 1.47 3.25
N ALA A 102 12.24 0.80 3.84
CA ALA A 102 10.77 1.08 3.79
C ALA A 102 10.30 2.23 4.71
N TYR A 103 8.99 2.46 4.97
CA TYR A 103 8.47 3.29 6.09
C TYR A 103 7.30 2.57 6.84
N GLY A 104 7.23 2.61 8.18
CA GLY A 104 6.13 2.10 9.04
C GLY A 104 6.24 0.66 9.61
N TYR A 105 5.88 0.44 10.89
CA TYR A 105 6.10 -0.80 11.68
C TYR A 105 5.20 -2.01 11.31
N HIS A 106 4.07 -1.80 10.63
CA HIS A 106 3.06 -2.85 10.37
C HIS A 106 3.16 -3.55 9.01
N TRP A 107 4.00 -3.06 8.08
CA TRP A 107 4.12 -3.68 6.75
C TRP A 107 4.88 -5.02 6.74
N TYR A 108 5.53 -5.40 7.84
CA TYR A 108 6.08 -6.76 8.02
C TYR A 108 4.98 -7.83 7.87
N TYR A 109 3.74 -7.52 8.23
CA TYR A 109 2.61 -8.43 8.15
C TYR A 109 1.97 -8.49 6.75
N LEU A 110 2.09 -7.42 5.94
CA LEU A 110 1.45 -7.32 4.63
C LEU A 110 2.24 -8.04 3.51
N PHE A 111 3.56 -8.14 3.64
CA PHE A 111 4.43 -8.81 2.65
C PHE A 111 4.76 -10.27 3.00
N GLY A 112 4.05 -10.84 3.98
CA GLY A 112 4.19 -12.23 4.41
C GLY A 112 5.39 -12.50 5.33
N GLU A 113 5.26 -13.49 6.20
CA GLU A 113 6.40 -14.07 6.92
C GLU A 113 7.44 -14.55 5.91
N PHE A 114 8.59 -13.88 5.91
CA PHE A 114 9.76 -14.37 5.20
C PHE A 114 10.31 -15.56 5.99
N CYS A 115 9.96 -16.78 5.57
CA CYS A 115 10.49 -18.01 6.12
C CYS A 115 12.03 -17.95 6.23
N SER A 116 12.50 -18.41 7.39
CA SER A 116 13.90 -18.59 7.80
C SER A 116 14.75 -19.43 6.86
#